data_AF-A0A2D7XQH5-F1
#
_entry.id   AF-A0A2D7XQH5-F1
#
_cell.length_a   1.000
_cell.length_b   1.000
_cell.length_c   1.000
_cell.angle_alpha   90.00
_cell.angle_beta   90.00
_cell.angle_gamma   90.00
#
_symmetry.space_group_name_H-M   'P 1'
#
loop_
_entity.id
_entity.type
_entity.pdbx_description
1 polymer ?
#
loop_
_entity_poly.entity_id
_entity_poly.type
_entity_poly.pdbx_seq_one_letter_code
_entity_poly.pdbx_strand_id
1 'polypeptide(L)'
;MTPLISRLAAILAASLALFLSPAHAQEGGSSALGEVSEAICSGRMINPITDVCWDCMFPITVGSIPVVPSSRPDTENPSSPLCTCPAPPPLFLRVGLSIGWWEPSRLADVTMQPYCFPNLGGFVMPGVLPRGHGRAER
;
A
#
# COMPACT_ATOMS: atom_id res chain seq x y z
N MET A 1 -46.18 -17.97 45.33
CA MET A 1 -44.89 -17.27 45.13
C MET A 1 -44.03 -17.89 44.02
N THR A 2 -44.12 -19.19 43.75
CA THR A 2 -43.39 -19.90 42.67
C THR A 2 -43.81 -19.61 41.21
N PRO A 3 -45.08 -19.28 40.85
CA PRO A 3 -45.46 -19.12 39.44
C PRO A 3 -45.06 -17.74 38.87
N LEU A 4 -44.92 -16.74 39.73
CA LEU A 4 -44.55 -15.37 39.33
C LEU A 4 -43.06 -15.30 38.96
N ILE A 5 -42.21 -16.01 39.73
CA ILE A 5 -40.76 -16.09 39.49
C ILE A 5 -40.48 -16.82 38.17
N SER A 6 -41.21 -17.89 37.86
CA SER A 6 -41.08 -18.62 36.60
C SER A 6 -41.48 -17.76 35.38
N ARG A 7 -42.54 -16.93 35.50
CA ARG A 7 -42.93 -16.01 34.43
C ARG A 7 -41.94 -14.87 34.24
N LEU A 8 -41.41 -14.30 35.32
CA LEU A 8 -40.38 -13.26 35.24
C LEU A 8 -39.07 -13.80 34.64
N ALA A 9 -38.67 -15.02 35.00
CA ALA A 9 -37.50 -15.67 34.41
C ALA A 9 -37.69 -15.95 32.91
N ALA A 10 -38.88 -16.37 32.48
CA ALA A 10 -39.19 -16.58 31.07
C ALA A 10 -39.19 -15.28 30.26
N ILE A 11 -39.71 -14.18 30.83
CA ILE A 11 -39.71 -12.85 30.18
C ILE A 11 -38.28 -12.30 30.07
N LEU A 12 -37.48 -12.41 31.14
CA LEU A 12 -36.07 -12.01 31.12
C LEU A 12 -35.25 -12.81 30.10
N ALA A 13 -35.45 -14.14 30.03
CA ALA A 13 -34.77 -14.98 29.05
C ALA A 13 -35.17 -14.63 27.60
N ALA A 14 -36.45 -14.35 27.34
CA ALA A 14 -36.93 -13.94 26.01
C ALA A 14 -36.37 -12.57 25.59
N SER A 15 -36.27 -11.62 26.51
CA SER A 15 -35.64 -10.32 26.23
C SER A 15 -34.13 -10.42 25.99
N LEU A 16 -33.42 -11.28 26.71
CA LEU A 16 -31.98 -11.47 26.55
C LEU A 16 -31.63 -12.14 25.21
N ALA A 17 -32.51 -13.01 24.69
CA ALA A 17 -32.36 -13.64 23.37
C ALA A 17 -32.56 -12.64 22.21
N LEU A 18 -33.38 -11.60 22.39
CA LEU A 18 -33.56 -10.52 21.41
C LEU A 18 -32.37 -9.55 21.35
N PHE A 19 -31.64 -9.37 22.45
CA PHE A 19 -30.47 -8.48 22.51
C PHE A 19 -29.14 -9.13 22.09
N LEU A 20 -29.09 -10.48 22.01
CA LEU A 20 -27.87 -11.22 21.66
C LEU A 20 -27.94 -11.91 20.29
N SER A 21 -28.77 -11.41 19.37
CA SER A 21 -28.64 -11.73 17.95
C SER A 21 -27.56 -10.84 17.35
N PRO A 22 -26.48 -11.38 16.77
CA PRO A 22 -25.66 -10.56 15.90
C PRO A 22 -26.50 -10.27 14.67
N ALA A 23 -26.79 -9.00 14.41
CA ALA A 23 -27.28 -8.57 13.11
C ALA A 23 -26.16 -8.79 12.08
N HIS A 24 -25.95 -10.03 11.65
CA HIS A 24 -25.24 -10.34 10.41
C HIS A 24 -26.24 -10.09 9.28
N ALA A 25 -26.26 -8.86 8.77
CA ALA A 25 -26.70 -8.62 7.41
C ALA A 25 -25.63 -9.22 6.48
N GLN A 26 -25.78 -10.51 6.15
CA GLN A 26 -25.00 -11.18 5.11
C GLN A 26 -25.73 -10.97 3.78
N GLU A 27 -25.28 -9.99 3.01
CA GLU A 27 -25.53 -9.94 1.56
C GLU A 27 -24.68 -11.03 0.89
N GLY A 28 -25.05 -12.29 1.17
CA GLY A 28 -24.50 -13.47 0.53
C GLY A 28 -25.14 -13.67 -0.84
N GLY A 29 -24.73 -12.86 -1.81
CA GLY A 29 -24.99 -13.12 -3.22
C GLY A 29 -24.12 -14.28 -3.73
N SER A 30 -24.49 -15.51 -3.38
CA SER A 30 -23.95 -16.71 -4.04
C SER A 30 -24.67 -16.88 -5.38
N SER A 31 -24.09 -16.31 -6.44
CA SER A 31 -24.39 -16.70 -7.81
C SER A 31 -23.25 -17.57 -8.31
N ALA A 32 -23.42 -18.89 -8.19
CA ALA A 32 -22.63 -19.86 -8.91
C ALA A 32 -22.94 -19.73 -10.42
N LEU A 33 -22.12 -18.95 -11.11
CA LEU A 33 -22.01 -18.94 -12.57
C LEU A 33 -20.51 -18.91 -12.91
N GLY A 34 -19.99 -20.06 -13.32
CA GLY A 34 -18.74 -20.22 -14.07
C GLY A 34 -17.50 -19.54 -13.51
N GLU A 35 -16.58 -20.34 -12.97
CA GLU A 35 -15.19 -19.94 -12.71
C GLU A 35 -14.50 -19.60 -14.06
N VAL A 36 -14.65 -18.37 -14.50
CA VAL A 36 -13.60 -17.65 -15.19
C VAL A 36 -12.85 -16.98 -14.05
N SER A 37 -11.58 -17.32 -13.83
CA SER A 37 -10.71 -16.56 -12.93
C SER A 37 -10.47 -15.19 -13.57
N GLU A 38 -11.47 -14.32 -13.52
CA GLU A 38 -11.33 -12.90 -13.79
C GLU A 38 -10.31 -12.43 -12.77
N ALA A 39 -9.11 -12.10 -13.23
CA ALA A 39 -8.04 -11.66 -12.33
C ALA A 39 -8.56 -10.46 -11.56
N ILE A 40 -8.93 -10.69 -10.30
CA ILE A 40 -9.47 -9.67 -9.41
C ILE A 40 -8.37 -8.61 -9.34
N CYS A 41 -8.67 -7.43 -9.90
CA CYS A 41 -7.80 -6.28 -9.78
C CYS A 41 -7.78 -5.88 -8.30
N SER A 42 -6.88 -6.50 -7.55
CA SER A 42 -6.73 -6.28 -6.13
C SER A 42 -5.70 -5.19 -5.92
N GLY A 43 -6.03 -4.25 -5.05
CA GLY A 43 -5.19 -3.10 -4.79
C GLY A 43 -5.79 -2.24 -3.71
N ARG A 44 -4.95 -1.41 -3.10
CA ARG A 44 -5.37 -0.37 -2.15
C ARG A 44 -4.77 0.94 -2.60
N MET A 45 -5.47 2.03 -2.30
CA MET A 45 -4.85 3.35 -2.42
C MET A 45 -3.63 3.40 -1.51
N ILE A 46 -2.49 3.84 -2.04
CA ILE A 46 -1.26 3.89 -1.26
C ILE A 46 -1.38 4.95 -0.16
N ASN A 47 -1.02 4.57 1.07
CA ASN A 47 -0.89 5.51 2.17
C ASN A 47 0.59 5.88 2.34
N PRO A 48 1.00 7.13 2.06
CA PRO A 48 2.40 7.53 2.13
C PRO A 48 2.99 7.40 3.54
N ILE A 49 2.18 7.34 4.59
CA ILE A 49 2.65 7.22 5.98
C ILE A 49 3.00 5.77 6.31
N THR A 50 2.15 4.82 5.92
CA THR A 50 2.25 3.42 6.37
C THR A 50 2.80 2.46 5.31
N ASP A 51 2.61 2.78 4.03
CA ASP A 51 3.02 1.90 2.92
C ASP A 51 4.42 2.22 2.40
N VAL A 52 5.00 3.37 2.78
CA VAL A 52 6.39 3.71 2.51
C VAL A 52 7.26 3.17 3.62
N CYS A 53 8.27 2.37 3.26
CA CYS A 53 9.30 1.97 4.19
C CYS A 53 10.26 3.15 4.45
N TRP A 54 9.97 3.97 5.46
CA TRP A 54 10.81 5.13 5.82
C TRP A 54 12.22 4.73 6.26
N ASP A 55 12.33 3.59 6.93
CA ASP A 55 13.62 3.00 7.29
C ASP A 55 14.42 2.61 6.03
N CYS A 56 13.73 2.31 4.92
CA CYS A 56 14.36 1.99 3.64
C CYS A 56 14.98 3.19 2.93
N MET A 57 14.79 4.41 3.42
CA MET A 57 15.50 5.58 2.91
C MET A 57 16.98 5.58 3.29
N PHE A 58 17.36 4.82 4.32
CA PHE A 58 18.73 4.74 4.81
C PHE A 58 19.59 3.75 4.02
N PRO A 59 20.93 3.93 4.02
CA PRO A 59 21.68 4.99 4.71
C PRO A 59 21.57 6.37 4.05
N ILE A 60 21.64 7.44 4.86
CA ILE A 60 21.78 8.81 4.35
C ILE A 60 23.25 9.20 4.43
N THR A 61 23.84 9.51 3.28
CA THR A 61 25.27 9.79 3.10
C THR A 61 25.48 11.18 2.52
N VAL A 62 26.59 11.83 2.90
CA VAL A 62 27.05 13.07 2.29
C VAL A 62 28.46 12.82 1.76
N GLY A 63 28.61 12.77 0.44
CA GLY A 63 29.79 12.15 -0.19
C GLY A 63 29.97 10.70 0.28
N SER A 64 31.17 10.37 0.75
CA SER A 64 31.51 9.03 1.25
C SER A 64 31.17 8.79 2.72
N ILE A 65 30.62 9.80 3.42
CA ILE A 65 30.41 9.76 4.87
C ILE A 65 28.94 9.42 5.16
N PRO A 66 28.65 8.30 5.84
CA PRO A 66 27.30 7.99 6.31
C PRO A 66 26.95 8.88 7.50
N VAL A 67 26.00 9.81 7.31
CA VAL A 67 25.47 10.67 8.38
C VAL A 67 24.48 9.89 9.24
N VAL A 68 23.65 9.07 8.60
CA VAL A 68 22.76 8.12 9.28
C VAL A 68 23.07 6.72 8.76
N PRO A 69 23.80 5.90 9.54
CA PRO A 69 24.12 4.54 9.13
C PRO A 69 22.88 3.65 9.20
N SER A 70 22.81 2.65 8.34
CA SER A 70 21.84 1.56 8.44
C SER A 70 22.44 0.25 7.94
N SER A 71 21.76 -0.86 8.18
CA SER A 71 22.13 -2.18 7.67
C SER A 71 21.70 -2.42 6.22
N ARG A 72 21.12 -1.42 5.54
CA ARG A 72 20.63 -1.57 4.17
C ARG A 72 21.74 -1.41 3.14
N PRO A 73 21.65 -2.14 2.02
CA PRO A 73 22.60 -1.98 0.93
C PRO A 73 22.51 -0.57 0.36
N ASP A 74 23.67 0.00 0.07
CA ASP A 74 23.82 1.30 -0.59
C ASP A 74 24.73 1.15 -1.81
N THR A 75 24.59 2.04 -2.78
CA THR A 75 25.49 2.16 -3.91
C THR A 75 26.78 2.87 -3.50
N GLU A 76 27.83 2.75 -4.31
CA GLU A 76 29.04 3.52 -4.11
C GLU A 76 28.74 5.02 -4.25
N ASN A 77 28.96 5.78 -3.18
CA ASN A 77 28.79 7.22 -3.16
C ASN A 77 30.08 7.95 -3.55
N PRO A 78 30.00 9.16 -4.14
CA PRO A 78 31.18 9.93 -4.53
C PRO A 78 32.08 10.23 -3.33
N SER A 79 33.41 10.19 -3.55
CA SER A 79 34.40 10.35 -2.48
C SER A 79 34.34 11.74 -1.82
N SER A 80 34.10 12.80 -2.59
CA SER A 80 33.98 14.17 -2.10
C SER A 80 32.52 14.56 -1.83
N PRO A 81 32.22 15.16 -0.66
CA PRO A 81 30.89 15.69 -0.34
C PRO A 81 30.54 16.96 -1.13
N LEU A 82 31.55 17.66 -1.65
CA LEU A 82 31.40 18.86 -2.46
C LEU A 82 31.56 18.52 -3.95
N CYS A 83 30.65 19.04 -4.76
CA CYS A 83 30.68 18.94 -6.21
C CYS A 83 30.54 20.33 -6.84
N THR A 84 31.09 20.52 -8.03
CA THR A 84 30.97 21.77 -8.78
C THR A 84 30.32 21.51 -10.12
N CYS A 85 29.22 22.20 -10.41
CA CYS A 85 28.53 22.13 -11.70
C CYS A 85 28.69 23.46 -12.46
N PRO A 86 28.88 23.43 -13.79
CA PRO A 86 28.89 24.65 -14.59
C PRO A 86 27.52 25.33 -14.52
N ALA A 87 27.53 26.64 -14.32
CA ALA A 87 26.32 27.46 -14.17
C ALA A 87 26.42 28.72 -15.04
N PRO A 88 25.27 29.33 -15.42
CA PRO A 88 25.28 30.60 -16.15
C PRO A 88 25.89 31.75 -15.31
N PRO A 89 26.25 32.89 -15.93
CA PRO A 89 26.83 34.07 -15.25
C PRO A 89 25.94 34.54 -14.09
N PRO A 90 26.49 35.11 -12.99
CA PRO A 90 27.80 35.79 -12.89
C PRO A 90 28.96 34.99 -12.25
N LEU A 91 28.70 33.81 -11.66
CA LEU A 91 29.73 33.04 -10.94
C LEU A 91 30.30 31.84 -11.72
N PHE A 92 29.74 31.52 -12.90
CA PHE A 92 30.14 30.42 -13.81
C PHE A 92 30.25 29.01 -13.19
N LEU A 93 30.06 28.87 -11.88
CA LEU A 93 30.26 27.67 -11.08
C LEU A 93 29.20 27.66 -9.97
N ARG A 94 28.50 26.54 -9.84
CA ARG A 94 27.59 26.27 -8.72
C ARG A 94 28.21 25.18 -7.86
N VAL A 95 28.46 25.50 -6.61
CA VAL A 95 28.86 24.51 -5.60
C VAL A 95 27.59 23.76 -5.16
N GLY A 96 27.63 22.44 -5.23
CA GLY A 96 26.59 21.53 -4.77
C GLY A 96 27.14 20.57 -3.73
N LEU A 97 26.23 19.89 -3.04
CA LEU A 97 26.54 18.80 -2.13
C LEU A 97 26.12 17.48 -2.79
N SER A 98 26.98 16.48 -2.71
CA SER A 98 26.61 15.12 -3.03
C SER A 98 25.95 14.51 -1.81
N ILE A 99 24.66 14.20 -1.92
CA ILE A 99 23.91 13.56 -0.85
C ILE A 99 23.23 12.33 -1.45
N GLY A 100 23.43 11.18 -0.81
CA GLY A 100 22.88 9.89 -1.21
C GLY A 100 21.86 9.39 -0.19
N TRP A 101 20.74 8.88 -0.69
CA TRP A 101 19.73 8.14 0.07
C TRP A 101 18.76 7.45 -0.91
N TRP A 102 17.98 6.49 -0.42
CA TRP A 102 16.94 5.84 -1.22
C TRP A 102 15.67 6.69 -1.23
N GLU A 103 15.46 7.48 -2.27
CA GLU A 103 14.26 8.31 -2.40
C GLU A 103 13.05 7.53 -2.95
N PRO A 104 11.87 7.63 -2.32
CA PRO A 104 10.62 7.21 -2.92
C PRO A 104 10.14 8.30 -3.91
N SER A 105 10.86 8.51 -5.01
CA SER A 105 10.54 9.56 -5.99
C SER A 105 9.51 9.15 -7.04
N ARG A 106 9.22 7.85 -7.17
CA ARG A 106 8.27 7.31 -8.14
C ARG A 106 7.51 6.12 -7.57
N LEU A 107 6.22 6.06 -7.91
CA LEU A 107 5.38 4.91 -7.68
C LEU A 107 5.21 4.15 -9.01
N ALA A 108 5.50 2.86 -9.00
CA ALA A 108 5.31 1.99 -10.16
C ALA A 108 4.25 0.94 -9.86
N ASP A 109 3.23 0.87 -10.69
CA ASP A 109 2.15 -0.11 -10.61
C ASP A 109 2.51 -1.31 -11.50
N VAL A 110 2.76 -2.47 -10.89
CA VAL A 110 3.01 -3.71 -11.63
C VAL A 110 1.79 -4.61 -11.52
N THR A 111 1.12 -4.86 -12.64
CA THR A 111 -0.04 -5.74 -12.73
C THR A 111 0.06 -6.65 -13.94
N MET A 112 -0.46 -7.87 -13.82
CA MET A 112 -0.60 -8.80 -14.95
C MET A 112 -1.90 -8.57 -15.72
N GLN A 113 -2.86 -7.89 -15.09
CA GLN A 113 -4.17 -7.62 -15.64
C GLN A 113 -4.13 -6.28 -16.38
N PRO A 114 -4.42 -6.26 -17.70
CA PRO A 114 -4.45 -5.01 -18.45
C PRO A 114 -5.56 -4.10 -17.90
N TYR A 115 -5.30 -2.79 -17.88
CA TYR A 115 -6.24 -1.76 -17.40
C TYR A 115 -6.63 -1.86 -15.92
N CYS A 116 -5.87 -2.62 -15.14
CA CYS A 116 -5.97 -2.68 -13.69
C CYS A 116 -4.99 -1.69 -13.02
N PHE A 117 -5.47 -0.88 -12.09
CA PHE A 117 -4.69 0.11 -11.36
C PHE A 117 -4.64 -0.27 -9.86
N PRO A 118 -3.64 -1.05 -9.43
CA PRO A 118 -3.57 -1.52 -8.05
C PRO A 118 -3.41 -0.38 -7.06
N ASN A 119 -2.65 0.68 -7.38
CA ASN A 119 -2.47 1.82 -6.47
C ASN A 119 -3.66 2.80 -6.44
N LEU A 120 -4.68 2.58 -7.28
CA LEU A 120 -5.96 3.29 -7.24
C LEU A 120 -7.06 2.41 -6.62
N GLY A 121 -6.72 1.59 -5.63
CA GLY A 121 -7.69 0.74 -4.94
C GLY A 121 -8.19 -0.44 -5.76
N GLY A 122 -7.41 -0.90 -6.73
CA GLY A 122 -7.85 -1.96 -7.64
C GLY A 122 -8.85 -1.47 -8.69
N PHE A 123 -8.78 -0.20 -9.07
CA PHE A 123 -9.64 0.36 -10.10
C PHE A 123 -9.40 -0.32 -11.45
N VAL A 124 -10.48 -0.72 -12.12
CA VAL A 124 -10.46 -1.25 -13.49
C VAL A 124 -11.17 -0.25 -14.39
N MET A 125 -10.53 0.13 -15.50
CA MET A 125 -11.17 1.03 -16.46
C MET A 125 -12.41 0.37 -17.10
N PRO A 126 -13.60 0.98 -16.96
CA PRO A 126 -14.82 0.42 -17.54
C PRO A 126 -14.81 0.54 -19.06
N GLY A 127 -15.41 -0.44 -19.75
CA GLY A 127 -15.56 -0.42 -21.21
C GLY A 127 -14.41 -1.05 -21.99
N VAL A 128 -13.36 -1.54 -21.32
CA VAL A 128 -12.29 -2.32 -21.94
C VAL A 128 -12.29 -3.73 -21.38
N LEU A 129 -12.59 -4.73 -22.22
CA LEU A 129 -12.49 -6.13 -21.81
C LEU A 129 -11.01 -6.49 -21.60
N PRO A 130 -10.64 -7.08 -20.46
CA PRO A 130 -9.26 -7.50 -20.24
C PRO A 130 -8.93 -8.65 -21.21
N ARG A 131 -8.19 -8.31 -22.27
CA ARG A 131 -7.68 -9.30 -23.22
C ARG A 131 -6.19 -9.49 -23.00
N GLY A 132 -5.83 -10.71 -22.62
CA GLY A 132 -4.44 -11.10 -22.40
C GLY A 132 -4.00 -10.94 -20.95
N HIS A 133 -3.03 -11.76 -20.58
CA HIS A 133 -2.38 -11.71 -19.27
C HIS A 133 -0.90 -11.49 -19.55
N GLY A 134 -0.28 -10.52 -18.89
CA GLY A 134 1.17 -10.39 -18.93
C GLY A 134 1.80 -11.65 -18.36
N ARG A 135 2.62 -12.37 -19.13
CA ARG A 135 3.55 -13.35 -18.56
C ARG A 135 4.78 -12.57 -18.13
N ALA A 136 5.05 -12.51 -16.83
CA ALA A 136 6.38 -12.12 -16.37
C ALA A 136 7.35 -13.24 -16.76
N GLU A 137 8.07 -13.02 -17.86
CA GLU A 137 9.26 -13.82 -18.18
C GLU A 137 10.35 -13.37 -17.19
N ARG A 138 10.81 -14.33 -16.38
CA ARG A 138 11.76 -14.13 -15.29
C ARG A 138 13.19 -14.29 -15.79
#